data_AF-A0A377ZIT2-F1
#
_entry.id   AF-A0A377ZIT2-F1
#
_cell.length_a   1.000
_cell.length_b   1.000
_cell.length_c   1.000
_cell.angle_alpha   90.00
_cell.angle_beta   90.00
_cell.angle_gamma   90.00
#
_symmetry.space_group_name_H-M   'P 1'
#
loop_
_entity.id
_entity.type
_entity.pdbx_description
1 polymer ?
#
loop_
_entity_poly.entity_id
_entity_poly.type
_entity_poly.pdbx_seq_one_letter_code
_entity_poly.pdbx_strand_id
1 'polypeptide(L)'
;MEQVSTEMFRKEYAEVFSGTEEWKAIKVEASDTYDWQEDSTYIRLSPFFDEMGVEPLPVEDIRGARILAMLGDSVTTDHISPAGSIKSR
;
A
#
# COMPACT_ATOMS: atom_id res chain seq x y z
N MET A 1 -23.11 26.07 -22.86
CA MET A 1 -21.97 25.78 -21.99
C MET A 1 -22.49 25.73 -20.57
N GLU A 2 -22.53 24.55 -19.99
CA GLU A 2 -22.76 24.41 -18.55
C GLU A 2 -21.56 25.04 -17.83
N GLN A 3 -21.83 26.01 -16.96
CA GLN A 3 -20.81 26.65 -16.14
C GLN A 3 -20.80 25.99 -14.78
N VAL A 4 -19.62 25.60 -14.30
CA VAL A 4 -19.48 25.02 -12.95
C VAL A 4 -19.92 26.07 -11.93
N SER A 5 -20.84 25.69 -11.02
CA SER A 5 -21.41 26.58 -10.01
C SER A 5 -20.93 26.20 -8.61
N THR A 6 -20.95 27.17 -7.68
CA THR A 6 -20.64 26.95 -6.26
C THR A 6 -21.54 25.88 -5.63
N GLU A 7 -22.77 25.75 -6.10
CA GLU A 7 -23.72 24.74 -5.62
C GLU A 7 -23.26 23.31 -5.97
N MET A 8 -22.67 23.11 -7.15
CA MET A 8 -22.11 21.80 -7.53
C MET A 8 -21.01 21.39 -6.54
N PHE A 9 -20.09 22.31 -6.19
CA PHE A 9 -19.06 22.02 -5.19
C PHE A 9 -19.67 21.67 -3.83
N ARG A 10 -20.64 22.46 -3.35
CA ARG A 10 -21.28 22.19 -2.05
C ARG A 10 -21.94 20.82 -2.00
N LYS A 11 -22.60 20.42 -3.09
CA LYS A 11 -23.25 19.11 -3.21
C LYS A 11 -22.23 17.98 -3.18
N GLU A 12 -21.23 18.00 -4.06
CA GLU A 12 -20.25 16.90 -4.16
C GLU A 12 -19.44 16.74 -2.85
N TYR A 13 -19.07 17.84 -2.19
CA TYR A 13 -18.38 17.78 -0.89
C TYR A 13 -19.28 17.28 0.26
N ALA A 14 -20.59 17.51 0.19
CA ALA A 14 -21.52 16.97 1.19
C ALA A 14 -21.68 15.45 1.07
N GLU A 15 -21.51 14.90 -0.13
CA GLU A 15 -21.75 13.48 -0.42
C GLU A 15 -20.47 12.63 -0.48
N VAL A 16 -19.27 13.23 -0.43
CA VAL A 16 -17.97 12.55 -0.59
C VAL A 16 -17.73 11.40 0.38
N PHE A 17 -18.33 11.45 1.58
CA PHE A 17 -18.19 10.41 2.61
C PHE A 17 -19.31 9.37 2.60
N SER A 18 -20.37 9.59 1.82
CA SER A 18 -21.49 8.66 1.74
C SER A 18 -21.10 7.34 1.06
N GLY A 19 -20.20 7.41 0.08
CA GLY A 19 -19.81 6.25 -0.73
C GLY A 19 -20.97 5.68 -1.56
N THR A 20 -20.68 4.69 -2.41
CA THR A 20 -21.70 3.98 -3.19
C THR A 20 -22.39 2.89 -2.35
N GLU A 21 -23.47 2.30 -2.87
CA GLU A 21 -24.13 1.20 -2.17
C GLU A 21 -23.21 -0.03 -2.03
N GLU A 22 -22.35 -0.28 -3.01
CA GLU A 22 -21.33 -1.34 -2.94
C GLU A 22 -20.32 -1.07 -1.81
N TRP A 23 -19.89 0.19 -1.64
CA TRP A 23 -19.00 0.59 -0.56
C TRP A 23 -19.62 0.34 0.82
N LYS A 24 -20.89 0.73 0.99
CA LYS A 24 -21.64 0.52 2.25
C LYS A 24 -21.96 -0.96 2.52
N ALA A 25 -22.04 -1.79 1.48
CA ALA A 25 -22.33 -3.21 1.60
C ALA A 25 -21.14 -4.06 2.06
N ILE A 26 -19.91 -3.50 2.06
CA ILE A 26 -18.72 -4.19 2.56
C ILE A 26 -18.93 -4.48 4.06
N LYS A 27 -18.96 -5.76 4.40
CA LYS A 27 -19.04 -6.19 5.81
C LYS A 27 -17.67 -5.98 6.45
N VAL A 28 -17.65 -5.25 7.55
CA VAL A 28 -16.47 -5.06 8.39
C VAL A 28 -16.81 -5.43 9.82
N GLU A 29 -15.88 -6.05 10.52
CA GLU A 29 -15.97 -6.30 11.95
C GLU A 29 -15.17 -5.22 12.68
N ALA A 30 -15.77 -4.62 13.71
CA ALA A 30 -15.06 -3.65 14.54
C ALA A 30 -14.06 -4.39 15.42
N SER A 31 -12.77 -4.16 15.19
CA SER A 31 -11.67 -4.75 15.94
C SER A 31 -10.50 -3.76 16.01
N ASP A 32 -9.71 -3.84 17.08
CA ASP A 32 -8.48 -3.06 17.24
C ASP A 32 -7.34 -3.61 16.36
N THR A 33 -7.41 -4.90 16.02
CA THR A 33 -6.42 -5.59 15.17
C THR A 33 -7.08 -6.18 13.93
N TYR A 34 -6.28 -6.28 12.86
CA TYR A 34 -6.72 -6.87 11.60
C TYR A 34 -6.75 -8.41 11.68
N ASP A 35 -7.85 -9.01 11.24
CA ASP A 35 -7.99 -10.47 11.15
C ASP A 35 -7.28 -10.99 9.90
N TRP A 36 -6.06 -11.48 10.08
CA TRP A 36 -5.21 -11.93 8.97
C TRP A 36 -5.70 -13.25 8.39
N GLN A 37 -5.98 -13.26 7.09
CA GLN A 37 -6.37 -14.46 6.34
C GLN A 37 -5.14 -15.15 5.74
N GLU A 38 -4.88 -16.41 6.11
CA GLU A 38 -3.69 -17.17 5.67
C GLU A 38 -3.66 -17.42 4.15
N ASP A 39 -4.83 -17.60 3.55
CA ASP A 39 -5.03 -17.87 2.12
C ASP A 39 -5.16 -16.58 1.28
N SER A 40 -5.16 -15.41 1.90
CA SER A 40 -5.22 -14.13 1.20
C SER A 40 -4.00 -13.94 0.31
N THR A 41 -4.24 -13.58 -0.95
CA THR A 41 -3.20 -13.20 -1.91
C THR A 41 -3.06 -11.69 -2.06
N TYR A 42 -3.87 -10.90 -1.33
CA TYR A 42 -3.93 -9.44 -1.45
C TYR A 42 -3.41 -8.72 -0.21
N ILE A 43 -3.84 -9.14 0.98
CA ILE A 43 -3.48 -8.53 2.26
C ILE A 43 -2.78 -9.60 3.09
N ARG A 44 -1.50 -9.37 3.39
CA ARG A 44 -0.63 -10.31 4.10
C ARG A 44 0.15 -9.58 5.19
N LEU A 45 0.32 -10.23 6.33
CA LEU A 45 1.15 -9.72 7.42
C LEU A 45 2.61 -9.70 6.93
N SER A 46 3.22 -8.51 6.93
CA SER A 46 4.61 -8.34 6.53
C SER A 46 5.55 -8.73 7.68
N PRO A 47 6.66 -9.45 7.42
CA PRO A 47 7.60 -9.89 8.46
C PRO A 47 8.49 -8.77 9.02
N PHE A 48 8.26 -7.51 8.63
CA PHE A 48 9.13 -6.38 9.00
C PHE A 48 9.32 -6.20 10.52
N PHE A 49 8.39 -6.70 11.33
CA PHE A 49 8.38 -6.51 12.77
C PHE A 49 8.68 -7.80 13.56
N ASP A 50 8.85 -8.94 12.90
CA ASP A 50 8.97 -10.25 13.57
C ASP A 50 10.17 -10.32 14.53
N GLU A 51 11.26 -9.62 14.19
CA GLU A 51 12.49 -9.56 14.98
C GLU A 51 12.70 -8.17 15.64
N MET A 52 11.71 -7.28 15.59
CA MET A 52 11.84 -5.93 16.12
C MET A 52 11.71 -5.93 17.65
N GLY A 53 12.84 -5.69 18.33
CA GLY A 53 12.87 -5.48 19.78
C GLY A 53 12.31 -4.11 20.20
N VAL A 54 12.03 -3.97 21.50
CA VAL A 54 11.63 -2.68 22.12
C VAL A 54 12.72 -1.63 21.91
N GLU A 55 13.98 -2.05 22.07
CA GLU A 55 15.15 -1.24 21.77
C GLU A 55 15.75 -1.69 20.44
N PRO A 56 16.19 -0.76 19.58
CA PRO A 56 16.81 -1.11 18.31
C PRO A 56 18.15 -1.82 18.53
N LEU A 57 18.43 -2.82 17.70
CA LEU A 57 19.75 -3.45 17.66
C LEU A 57 20.82 -2.43 17.26
N PRO A 58 22.06 -2.58 17.77
CA PRO A 58 23.17 -1.74 17.35
C PRO A 58 23.43 -1.92 15.85
N VAL A 59 23.92 -0.86 15.20
CA VAL A 59 24.38 -0.95 13.81
C VAL A 59 25.68 -1.76 13.76
N GLU A 60 25.72 -2.76 12.89
CA GLU A 60 26.88 -3.64 12.70
C GLU A 60 27.47 -3.55 11.29
N ASP A 61 28.74 -3.92 11.15
CA ASP A 61 29.42 -4.00 9.86
C ASP A 61 28.81 -5.12 8.99
N ILE A 62 28.53 -4.82 7.72
CA ILE A 62 28.22 -5.85 6.72
C ILE A 62 29.55 -6.42 6.17
N ARG A 63 29.83 -7.70 6.43
CA ARG A 63 31.06 -8.38 5.98
C ARG A 63 30.76 -9.49 4.98
N GLY A 64 31.51 -9.54 3.88
CA GLY A 64 31.40 -10.62 2.88
C GLY A 64 30.16 -10.57 1.98
N ALA A 65 29.47 -9.43 1.89
CA ALA A 65 28.33 -9.28 0.98
C ALA A 65 28.73 -9.40 -0.49
N ARG A 66 27.81 -9.91 -1.32
CA ARG A 66 27.95 -9.99 -2.78
C ARG A 66 27.07 -8.96 -3.46
N ILE A 67 27.48 -8.52 -4.66
CA ILE A 67 26.69 -7.63 -5.50
C ILE A 67 25.40 -8.35 -5.91
N LEU A 68 24.24 -7.82 -5.53
CA LEU A 68 22.92 -8.33 -5.95
C LEU A 68 22.55 -7.85 -7.36
N ALA A 69 22.86 -6.59 -7.67
CA ALA A 69 22.63 -5.98 -8.97
C ALA A 69 23.70 -4.93 -9.25
N MET A 70 24.15 -4.86 -10.50
CA MET A 70 25.02 -3.79 -11.02
C MET A 70 24.22 -3.01 -12.05
N LEU A 71 23.89 -1.76 -11.72
CA LEU A 71 22.97 -0.93 -12.50
C LEU A 71 23.74 0.23 -13.15
N GLY A 72 23.27 0.68 -14.33
CA GLY A 72 23.80 1.85 -15.01
C GLY A 72 23.11 3.14 -14.57
N ASP A 73 23.18 4.16 -15.42
CA ASP A 73 22.54 5.45 -15.18
C ASP A 73 21.02 5.39 -15.39
N SER A 74 20.31 6.38 -14.84
CA SER A 74 18.86 6.60 -15.06
C SER A 74 17.92 5.50 -14.55
N VAL A 75 18.29 4.80 -13.48
CA VAL A 75 17.38 3.88 -12.76
C VAL A 75 16.28 4.68 -12.05
N THR A 76 15.05 4.55 -12.54
CA THR A 76 13.85 5.11 -11.92
C THR A 76 13.23 4.14 -10.90
N THR A 77 12.31 4.63 -10.06
CA THR A 77 11.57 3.82 -9.09
C THR A 77 10.71 2.74 -9.75
N ASP A 78 10.21 2.95 -10.97
CA ASP A 78 9.42 1.96 -11.71
C ASP A 78 10.27 0.75 -12.15
N HIS A 79 11.59 0.96 -12.36
CA HIS A 79 12.50 -0.17 -12.58
C HIS A 79 12.70 -1.02 -11.33
N ILE A 80 12.61 -0.42 -10.14
CA ILE A 80 12.81 -1.08 -8.84
C ILE A 80 11.51 -1.71 -8.35
N SER A 81 10.38 -1.02 -8.58
CA SER A 81 9.04 -1.37 -8.12
C SER A 81 8.05 -1.06 -9.25
N PRO A 82 7.90 -1.97 -10.22
CA PRO A 82 7.06 -1.76 -11.39
C PRO A 82 5.58 -1.71 -10.98
N ALA A 83 4.86 -0.69 -11.43
CA ALA A 83 3.42 -0.58 -11.29
C ALA A 83 2.73 -1.00 -12.59
N GLY A 84 2.04 -2.15 -12.59
CA GLY A 84 1.32 -2.61 -13.78
C GLY A 84 1.03 -4.11 -13.78
N SER A 85 0.68 -4.63 -14.95
CA SER A 85 0.39 -6.06 -15.11
C SER A 85 1.62 -6.90 -14.81
N ILE A 86 1.44 -7.91 -13.95
CA ILE A 86 2.44 -8.95 -13.73
C ILE A 86 2.51 -9.77 -15.02
N LYS A 87 3.67 -9.81 -15.68
CA LYS A 87 3.85 -10.59 -16.91
C LYS A 87 3.50 -12.06 -16.66
N SER A 88 2.57 -12.61 -17.45
CA SER A 88 2.38 -14.06 -17.52
C SER A 88 3.65 -14.70 -18.09
N ARG A 89 4.02 -15.86 -17.53
CA ARG A 89 5.21 -16.62 -17.93
C ARG A 89 5.16 -17.08 -19.38
#